data_AF-Q9XTL1-F1
#
_entry.id   AF-Q9XTL1-F1
#
_cell.length_a   1.000
_cell.length_b   1.000
_cell.length_c   1.000
_cell.angle_alpha   90.00
_cell.angle_beta   90.00
_cell.angle_gamma   90.00
#
_symmetry.space_group_name_H-M   'P 1'
#
loop_
_entity.id
_entity.type
_entity.pdbx_description
1 polymer ?
#
loop_
_entity_poly.entity_id
_entity_poly.type
_entity_poly.pdbx_seq_one_letter_code
_entity_poly.pdbx_strand_id
1 'polypeptide(L)'
;MASFKIALLFGVVAFVSAYSQAPGTTTTTVTTTVTTVSADDGSEAGILSAHERSLIRKTWEQARKDGDVAPQILFRFVKAHPEYQKMFSKFANVPQAELLTNGNFLAQAYTILAGLNVVVQSLSSQELMANQLNALGGAHKPRGATPVMFEQFGGILEEVLAEELGSSFTAEARQAWKNGLTALISGISKNLKKAEDLADPQTKLTPHQIQDVQRSWENIRNGRNALVSSIFVKLFKETPRIQKFFAKFANVAVDSLAGNAEYEKQVALVADRLDTMISAMDDKLQLLGNINYMRYTHTERGIPRGPWEDFGRLLLDSLAANGVSSDDLDSWKGVLAVFVNGVSPRKD
;
A
#
# COMPACT_ATOMS: atom_id res chain seq x y z
N MET A 1 -0.33 19.91 -34.96
CA MET A 1 0.28 18.79 -34.20
C MET A 1 0.46 19.25 -32.77
N ALA A 2 -0.17 18.55 -31.84
CA ALA A 2 -0.46 19.02 -30.48
C ALA A 2 0.73 18.81 -29.52
N SER A 3 1.13 19.88 -28.84
CA SER A 3 2.09 19.85 -27.74
C SER A 3 1.31 19.89 -26.43
N PHE A 4 1.22 18.77 -25.72
CA PHE A 4 0.61 18.68 -24.39
C PHE A 4 1.49 19.43 -23.36
N LYS A 5 0.94 20.49 -22.77
CA LYS A 5 1.54 21.20 -21.64
C LYS A 5 1.20 20.45 -20.34
N ILE A 6 2.23 20.08 -19.58
CA ILE A 6 2.10 19.53 -18.22
C ILE A 6 1.79 20.69 -17.27
N ALA A 7 0.64 20.63 -16.62
CA ALA A 7 0.22 21.56 -15.59
C ALA A 7 1.07 21.37 -14.32
N LEU A 8 1.77 22.44 -13.94
CA LEU A 8 2.42 22.59 -12.65
C LEU A 8 1.35 23.03 -11.64
N LEU A 9 0.88 22.11 -10.81
CA LEU A 9 -0.02 22.41 -9.69
C LEU A 9 0.80 22.99 -8.54
N PHE A 10 0.99 24.31 -8.55
CA PHE A 10 1.20 25.06 -7.32
C PHE A 10 -0.18 25.36 -6.73
N GLY A 11 -0.32 25.19 -5.42
CA GLY A 11 -1.53 25.52 -4.67
C GLY A 11 -1.88 26.99 -4.85
N VAL A 12 -2.80 27.28 -5.76
CA VAL A 12 -3.49 28.55 -5.86
C VAL A 12 -4.87 28.32 -5.28
N VAL A 13 -5.09 28.77 -4.05
CA VAL A 13 -6.44 28.92 -3.50
C VAL A 13 -7.06 30.13 -4.21
N ALA A 14 -7.66 29.90 -5.38
CA ALA A 14 -8.48 30.90 -6.05
C ALA A 14 -9.91 30.78 -5.53
N PHE A 15 -10.31 31.65 -4.60
CA PHE A 15 -11.72 31.90 -4.32
C PHE A 15 -12.33 32.62 -5.53
N VAL A 16 -13.19 31.92 -6.28
CA VAL A 16 -14.01 32.55 -7.33
C VAL A 16 -15.38 32.85 -6.71
N SER A 17 -15.59 34.09 -6.28
CA SER A 17 -16.94 34.61 -6.04
C SER A 17 -17.44 35.24 -7.34
N ALA A 18 -18.33 34.53 -8.05
CA ALA A 18 -19.02 35.09 -9.20
C ALA A 18 -20.28 35.84 -8.73
N TYR A 19 -20.26 37.17 -8.80
CA TYR A 19 -21.48 37.98 -8.79
C TYR A 19 -21.91 38.22 -10.25
N SER A 20 -23.15 37.86 -10.56
CA SER A 20 -23.74 38.01 -11.89
C SER A 20 -24.23 39.44 -12.13
N GLN A 21 -23.72 40.11 -13.16
CA GLN A 21 -24.48 41.12 -13.91
C GLN A 21 -24.17 41.02 -15.41
N ALA A 22 -25.25 40.86 -16.19
CA ALA A 22 -25.50 41.13 -17.62
C ALA A 22 -24.42 40.86 -18.72
N PRO A 23 -24.83 40.47 -19.94
CA PRO A 23 -23.93 39.85 -20.91
C PRO A 23 -23.15 40.86 -21.75
N GLY A 24 -21.82 40.70 -21.77
CA GLY A 24 -20.94 41.36 -22.72
C GLY A 24 -19.61 41.75 -22.08
N THR A 25 -18.52 41.12 -22.53
CA THR A 25 -17.11 41.36 -22.15
C THR A 25 -16.71 41.03 -20.70
N THR A 26 -16.15 39.84 -20.49
CA THR A 26 -15.41 39.46 -19.28
C THR A 26 -13.98 40.03 -19.36
N THR A 27 -13.73 41.18 -18.73
CA THR A 27 -12.37 41.67 -18.51
C THR A 27 -11.82 41.00 -17.24
N THR A 28 -10.86 40.09 -17.41
CA THR A 28 -10.18 39.45 -16.27
C THR A 28 -9.04 40.36 -15.80
N THR A 29 -9.27 41.11 -14.73
CA THR A 29 -8.20 41.88 -14.08
C THR A 29 -7.46 40.96 -13.12
N VAL A 30 -6.24 40.55 -13.47
CA VAL A 30 -5.35 39.78 -12.60
C VAL A 30 -4.56 40.75 -11.73
N THR A 31 -5.01 40.97 -10.50
CA THR A 31 -4.20 41.68 -9.50
C THR A 31 -3.15 40.72 -8.94
N THR A 32 -1.89 40.92 -9.32
CA THR A 32 -0.76 40.16 -8.76
C THR A 32 -0.29 40.87 -7.50
N THR A 33 -0.73 40.41 -6.34
CA THR A 33 -0.17 40.89 -5.06
C THR A 33 1.12 40.12 -4.80
N VAL A 34 2.26 40.78 -4.98
CA VAL A 34 3.57 40.25 -4.56
C VAL A 34 3.69 40.46 -3.06
N THR A 35 3.40 39.43 -2.28
CA THR A 35 3.71 39.44 -0.84
C THR A 35 5.16 39.01 -0.66
N THR A 36 6.06 39.98 -0.51
CA THR A 36 7.40 39.73 0.03
C THR A 36 7.25 39.32 1.50
N VAL A 37 7.36 38.02 1.78
CA VAL A 37 7.41 37.53 3.16
C VAL A 37 8.85 37.70 3.65
N SER A 38 9.04 38.66 4.57
CA SER A 38 10.29 38.86 5.28
C SER A 38 10.69 37.58 6.01
N ALA A 39 11.89 37.08 5.72
CA ALA A 39 12.52 36.02 6.49
C ALA A 39 13.11 36.63 7.77
N ASP A 40 12.41 36.52 8.89
CA ASP A 40 13.04 36.32 10.20
C ASP A 40 11.98 36.03 11.27
N ASP A 41 11.86 34.76 11.66
CA ASP A 41 11.46 34.42 13.02
C ASP A 41 12.49 33.41 13.55
N GLY A 42 13.42 33.92 14.37
CA GLY A 42 14.39 33.13 15.11
C GLY A 42 13.77 32.21 16.18
N SER A 43 12.65 31.56 15.87
CA SER A 43 12.04 30.56 16.74
C SER A 43 12.82 29.25 16.65
N GLU A 44 13.43 28.84 17.76
CA GLU A 44 13.95 27.48 17.98
C GLU A 44 12.84 26.41 18.06
N ALA A 45 11.60 26.75 17.68
CA ALA A 45 10.42 25.91 17.86
C ALA A 45 10.11 25.00 16.65
N GLY A 46 10.93 25.05 15.59
CA GLY A 46 10.82 24.15 14.45
C GLY A 46 11.55 22.82 14.68
N ILE A 47 11.14 21.76 13.97
CA ILE A 47 11.82 20.44 13.99
C ILE A 47 13.31 20.55 13.55
N LEU A 48 13.68 21.66 12.88
CA LEU A 48 15.05 22.02 12.53
C LEU A 48 15.35 23.46 12.94
N SER A 49 16.56 23.71 13.42
CA SER A 49 17.06 25.05 13.71
C SER A 49 17.19 25.92 12.44
N ALA A 50 17.23 27.25 12.60
CA ALA A 50 17.51 28.16 11.48
C ALA A 50 18.86 27.86 10.81
N HIS A 51 19.85 27.44 11.61
CA HIS A 51 21.18 27.06 11.13
C HIS A 51 21.13 25.80 10.26
N GLU A 52 20.49 24.72 10.71
CA GLU A 52 20.35 23.47 9.94
C GLU A 52 19.59 23.71 8.63
N ARG A 53 18.51 24.49 8.67
CA ARG A 53 17.76 24.88 7.46
C ARG A 53 18.66 25.62 6.46
N SER A 54 19.54 26.49 6.95
CA SER A 54 20.50 27.21 6.10
C SER A 54 21.52 26.27 5.47
N LEU A 55 22.08 25.33 6.25
CA LEU A 55 23.04 24.33 5.76
C LEU A 55 22.43 23.44 4.67
N ILE A 56 21.21 22.93 4.89
CA ILE A 56 20.49 22.11 3.91
C ILE A 56 20.28 22.89 2.62
N ARG A 57 19.73 24.12 2.69
CA ARG A 57 19.50 24.95 1.50
C ARG A 57 20.79 25.25 0.73
N LYS A 58 21.85 25.65 1.43
CA LYS A 58 23.14 26.01 0.81
C LYS A 58 23.77 24.82 0.09
N THR A 59 23.83 23.67 0.75
CA THR A 59 24.43 22.45 0.18
C THR A 59 23.57 21.86 -0.93
N TRP A 60 22.24 21.92 -0.80
CA TRP A 60 21.32 21.55 -1.88
C TRP A 60 21.52 22.40 -3.13
N GLU A 61 21.63 23.72 -2.97
CA GLU A 61 21.81 24.68 -4.06
C GLU A 61 23.14 24.47 -4.80
N GLN A 62 24.16 23.96 -4.12
CA GLN A 62 25.42 23.58 -4.73
C GLN A 62 25.29 22.27 -5.51
N ALA A 63 24.76 21.20 -4.89
CA ALA A 63 24.67 19.88 -5.49
C ALA A 63 23.75 19.86 -6.72
N ARG A 64 22.58 20.51 -6.66
CA ARG A 64 21.59 20.47 -7.75
C ARG A 64 22.02 21.16 -9.05
N LYS A 65 23.18 21.82 -9.06
CA LYS A 65 23.76 22.42 -10.27
C LYS A 65 24.36 21.37 -11.19
N ASP A 66 24.81 20.25 -10.63
CA ASP A 66 25.21 19.10 -11.41
C ASP A 66 23.95 18.35 -11.88
N GLY A 67 23.85 18.19 -13.20
CA GLY A 67 22.73 17.51 -13.87
C GLY A 67 22.68 16.01 -13.60
N ASP A 68 23.78 15.41 -13.14
CA ASP A 68 23.93 13.98 -12.90
C ASP A 68 23.46 13.56 -11.51
N VAL A 69 23.39 14.48 -10.54
CA VAL A 69 22.93 14.18 -9.17
C VAL A 69 21.56 13.52 -9.16
N ALA A 70 20.60 14.05 -9.92
CA ALA A 70 19.25 13.51 -9.94
C ALA A 70 19.15 12.09 -10.54
N PRO A 71 19.70 11.83 -11.75
CA PRO A 71 19.83 10.47 -12.27
C PRO A 71 20.54 9.51 -11.31
N GLN A 72 21.62 9.95 -10.65
CA GLN A 72 22.41 9.11 -9.74
C GLN A 72 21.63 8.71 -8.48
N ILE A 73 20.88 9.64 -7.86
CA ILE A 73 20.03 9.33 -6.71
C ILE A 73 19.01 8.24 -7.07
N LEU A 74 18.25 8.43 -8.15
CA LEU A 74 17.22 7.46 -8.54
C LEU A 74 17.85 6.12 -8.97
N PHE A 75 19.00 6.16 -9.65
CA PHE A 75 19.68 4.95 -10.14
C PHE A 75 20.19 4.10 -8.98
N ARG A 76 20.86 4.71 -8.00
CA ARG A 76 21.35 4.01 -6.82
C ARG A 76 20.20 3.48 -5.97
N PHE A 77 19.11 4.23 -5.86
CA PHE A 77 17.92 3.78 -5.14
C PHE A 77 17.32 2.51 -5.74
N VAL A 78 17.07 2.47 -7.06
CA VAL A 78 16.52 1.27 -7.71
C VAL A 78 17.55 0.14 -7.88
N LYS A 79 18.85 0.45 -7.85
CA LYS A 79 19.92 -0.55 -7.82
C LYS A 79 20.00 -1.24 -6.46
N ALA A 80 19.91 -0.49 -5.37
CA ALA A 80 19.90 -1.01 -4.01
C ALA A 80 18.59 -1.74 -3.67
N HIS A 81 17.47 -1.28 -4.25
CA HIS A 81 16.13 -1.84 -4.05
C HIS A 81 15.43 -2.15 -5.39
N PRO A 82 15.81 -3.25 -6.09
CA PRO A 82 15.26 -3.60 -7.39
C PRO A 82 13.73 -3.77 -7.41
N GLU A 83 13.14 -4.16 -6.29
CA GLU A 83 11.70 -4.27 -6.10
C GLU A 83 10.96 -2.94 -6.30
N TYR A 84 11.60 -1.79 -5.99
CA TYR A 84 10.97 -0.48 -6.15
C TYR A 84 10.96 0.01 -7.60
N GLN A 85 11.85 -0.52 -8.46
CA GLN A 85 11.79 -0.22 -9.89
C GLN A 85 10.42 -0.60 -10.47
N LYS A 86 9.80 -1.67 -9.96
CA LYS A 86 8.47 -2.13 -10.40
C LYS A 86 7.34 -1.14 -10.10
N MET A 87 7.55 -0.20 -9.18
CA MET A 87 6.58 0.85 -8.86
C MET A 87 6.53 1.95 -9.93
N PHE A 88 7.54 2.04 -10.79
CA PHE A 88 7.61 3.01 -11.87
C PHE A 88 7.25 2.38 -13.22
N SER A 89 5.96 2.31 -13.52
CA SER A 89 5.42 1.59 -14.68
C SER A 89 6.10 1.89 -16.03
N LYS A 90 6.56 3.13 -16.24
CA LYS A 90 7.23 3.55 -17.49
C LYS A 90 8.63 2.96 -17.71
N PHE A 91 9.27 2.41 -16.67
CA PHE A 91 10.58 1.76 -16.77
C PHE A 91 10.71 0.52 -15.86
N ALA A 92 9.59 -0.05 -15.41
CA ALA A 92 9.56 -1.20 -14.51
C ALA A 92 10.30 -2.43 -15.04
N ASN A 93 10.38 -2.59 -16.36
CA ASN A 93 11.01 -3.73 -17.03
C ASN A 93 12.28 -3.37 -17.80
N VAL A 94 12.78 -2.14 -17.67
CA VAL A 94 14.03 -1.72 -18.31
C VAL A 94 15.21 -2.35 -17.55
N PRO A 95 16.16 -3.01 -18.23
CA PRO A 95 17.36 -3.51 -17.57
C PRO A 95 18.12 -2.40 -16.85
N GLN A 96 18.64 -2.67 -15.65
CA GLN A 96 19.30 -1.63 -14.84
C GLN A 96 20.45 -0.94 -15.60
N ALA A 97 21.22 -1.68 -16.40
CA ALA A 97 22.31 -1.15 -17.19
C ALA A 97 21.89 -0.08 -18.22
N GLU A 98 20.61 -0.03 -18.61
CA GLU A 98 20.08 0.88 -19.62
C GLU A 98 19.39 2.11 -19.00
N LEU A 99 19.17 2.14 -17.67
CA LEU A 99 18.36 3.16 -17.00
C LEU A 99 18.89 4.58 -17.20
N LEU A 100 20.20 4.79 -17.05
CA LEU A 100 20.81 6.11 -17.19
C LEU A 100 20.70 6.70 -18.61
N THR A 101 20.39 5.86 -19.61
CA THR A 101 20.12 6.30 -21.00
C THR A 101 18.64 6.33 -21.34
N ASN A 102 17.77 5.87 -20.44
CA ASN A 102 16.34 5.75 -20.70
C ASN A 102 15.62 7.09 -20.44
N GLY A 103 14.96 7.63 -21.45
CA GLY A 103 14.27 8.93 -21.35
C GLY A 103 13.17 8.99 -20.28
N ASN A 104 12.43 7.90 -20.05
CA ASN A 104 11.40 7.87 -19.01
C ASN A 104 12.02 7.88 -17.60
N PHE A 105 13.12 7.16 -17.42
CA PHE A 105 13.87 7.16 -16.17
C PHE A 105 14.45 8.55 -15.87
N LEU A 106 15.11 9.17 -16.85
CA LEU A 106 15.68 10.52 -16.70
C LEU A 106 14.59 11.55 -16.38
N ALA A 107 13.46 11.52 -17.10
CA ALA A 107 12.33 12.40 -16.82
C ALA A 107 11.79 12.23 -15.39
N GLN A 108 11.73 10.98 -14.89
CA GLN A 108 11.31 10.71 -13.52
C GLN A 108 12.34 11.20 -12.49
N ALA A 109 13.64 11.02 -12.74
CA ALA A 109 14.71 11.51 -11.90
C ALA A 109 14.64 13.04 -11.71
N TYR A 110 14.48 13.79 -12.80
CA TYR A 110 14.32 15.25 -12.74
C TYR A 110 13.00 15.69 -12.11
N THR A 111 11.92 14.90 -12.25
CA THR A 111 10.67 15.16 -11.54
C THR A 111 10.85 15.03 -10.02
N ILE A 112 11.61 14.04 -9.57
CA ILE A 112 11.94 13.85 -8.14
C ILE A 112 12.83 15.01 -7.65
N LEU A 113 13.83 15.41 -8.44
CA LEU A 113 14.67 16.57 -8.13
C LEU A 113 13.85 17.85 -7.92
N ALA A 114 12.90 18.12 -8.82
CA ALA A 114 12.00 19.26 -8.70
C ALA A 114 11.15 19.18 -7.42
N GLY A 115 10.63 18.00 -7.08
CA GLY A 115 9.91 17.77 -5.83
C GLY A 115 10.77 17.99 -4.59
N LEU A 116 12.00 17.46 -4.56
CA LEU A 116 12.96 17.70 -3.47
C LEU A 116 13.28 19.19 -3.32
N ASN A 117 13.45 19.90 -4.44
CA ASN A 117 13.70 21.33 -4.43
C ASN A 117 12.54 22.11 -3.78
N VAL A 118 11.28 21.75 -4.08
CA VAL A 118 10.12 22.36 -3.43
C VAL A 118 10.15 22.09 -1.92
N VAL A 119 10.41 20.86 -1.49
CA VAL A 119 10.52 20.50 -0.06
C VAL A 119 11.62 21.33 0.63
N VAL A 120 12.80 21.45 0.04
CA VAL A 120 13.92 22.24 0.59
C VAL A 120 13.56 23.73 0.67
N GLN A 121 12.84 24.28 -0.32
CA GLN A 121 12.38 25.66 -0.30
C GLN A 121 11.31 25.90 0.78
N SER A 122 10.45 24.92 1.05
CA SER A 122 9.43 24.98 2.09
C SER A 122 9.99 24.95 3.52
N LEU A 123 11.27 24.64 3.74
CA LEU A 123 11.91 24.67 5.06
C LEU A 123 11.87 26.06 5.73
N SER A 124 11.59 27.13 4.96
CA SER A 124 11.46 28.49 5.47
C SER A 124 10.27 28.71 6.41
N SER A 125 9.23 27.86 6.36
CA SER A 125 8.02 28.01 7.17
C SER A 125 7.44 26.66 7.56
N GLN A 126 7.02 26.53 8.82
CA GLN A 126 6.36 25.34 9.32
C GLN A 126 5.03 25.06 8.60
N GLU A 127 4.28 26.10 8.26
CA GLU A 127 3.01 25.97 7.53
C GLU A 127 3.23 25.46 6.10
N LEU A 128 4.20 26.04 5.37
CA LEU A 128 4.55 25.58 4.03
C LEU A 128 5.02 24.13 4.05
N MET A 129 5.83 23.77 5.05
CA MET A 129 6.30 22.40 5.23
C MET A 129 5.14 21.44 5.50
N ALA A 130 4.21 21.78 6.41
CA ALA A 130 3.06 20.94 6.71
C ALA A 130 2.17 20.70 5.47
N ASN A 131 1.88 21.76 4.72
CA ASN A 131 1.12 21.67 3.47
C ASN A 131 1.82 20.78 2.43
N GLN A 132 3.14 20.94 2.28
CA GLN A 132 3.93 20.15 1.35
C GLN A 132 3.97 18.66 1.75
N LEU A 133 4.12 18.35 3.04
CA LEU A 133 4.10 16.97 3.54
C LEU A 133 2.75 16.30 3.34
N ASN A 134 1.65 17.03 3.56
CA ASN A 134 0.30 16.54 3.29
C ASN A 134 0.08 16.24 1.79
N ALA A 135 0.48 17.16 0.92
CA ALA A 135 0.39 16.97 -0.53
C ALA A 135 1.25 15.77 -1.00
N LEU A 136 2.47 15.66 -0.48
CA LEU A 136 3.40 14.59 -0.85
C LEU A 136 2.89 13.23 -0.37
N GLY A 137 2.46 13.13 0.89
CA GLY A 137 1.87 11.92 1.45
C GLY A 137 0.59 11.50 0.70
N GLY A 138 -0.32 12.44 0.44
CA GLY A 138 -1.54 12.19 -0.34
C GLY A 138 -1.26 11.69 -1.76
N ALA A 139 -0.22 12.21 -2.42
CA ALA A 139 0.18 11.74 -3.75
C ALA A 139 0.84 10.35 -3.74
N HIS A 140 1.58 10.01 -2.68
CA HIS A 140 2.36 8.77 -2.60
C HIS A 140 1.60 7.61 -1.95
N LYS A 141 0.62 7.89 -1.08
CA LYS A 141 -0.28 6.90 -0.47
C LYS A 141 -0.96 5.96 -1.49
N PRO A 142 -1.60 6.45 -2.58
CA PRO A 142 -2.22 5.55 -3.57
C PRO A 142 -1.18 4.77 -4.40
N ARG A 143 0.08 5.19 -4.41
CA ARG A 143 1.19 4.50 -5.09
C ARG A 143 1.82 3.39 -4.24
N GLY A 144 1.34 3.19 -3.02
CA GLY A 144 1.84 2.18 -2.10
C GLY A 144 3.19 2.53 -1.48
N ALA A 145 3.57 3.81 -1.43
CA ALA A 145 4.79 4.21 -0.75
C ALA A 145 4.67 4.06 0.77
N THR A 146 5.72 3.56 1.42
CA THR A 146 5.82 3.39 2.87
C THR A 146 6.86 4.34 3.46
N PRO A 147 6.82 4.59 4.79
CA PRO A 147 7.90 5.30 5.48
C PRO A 147 9.30 4.75 5.20
N VAL A 148 9.45 3.41 5.20
CA VAL A 148 10.73 2.73 4.95
C VAL A 148 11.30 3.04 3.56
N MET A 149 10.45 3.17 2.54
CA MET A 149 10.91 3.58 1.20
C MET A 149 11.49 5.00 1.20
N PHE A 150 10.90 5.92 1.97
CA PHE A 150 11.43 7.28 2.12
C PHE A 150 12.71 7.30 2.96
N GLU A 151 12.84 6.45 3.98
CA GLU A 151 14.08 6.27 4.76
C GLU A 151 15.24 5.79 3.88
N GLN A 152 15.00 4.74 3.09
CA GLN A 152 15.98 4.18 2.15
C GLN A 152 16.36 5.20 1.08
N PHE A 153 15.39 5.93 0.53
CA PHE A 153 15.65 7.02 -0.40
C PHE A 153 16.49 8.14 0.25
N GLY A 154 16.19 8.50 1.50
CA GLY A 154 16.93 9.50 2.27
C GLY A 154 18.40 9.11 2.50
N GLY A 155 18.66 7.84 2.80
CA GLY A 155 20.03 7.31 2.91
C GLY A 155 20.82 7.46 1.62
N ILE A 156 20.24 7.02 0.50
CA ILE A 156 20.87 7.15 -0.83
C ILE A 156 21.10 8.62 -1.21
N LEU A 157 20.13 9.50 -0.91
CA LEU A 157 20.28 10.94 -1.14
C LEU A 157 21.47 11.51 -0.36
N GLU A 158 21.62 11.15 0.92
CA GLU A 158 22.73 11.60 1.76
C GLU A 158 24.09 11.15 1.19
N GLU A 159 24.20 9.88 0.79
CA GLU A 159 25.41 9.33 0.17
C GLU A 159 25.78 10.05 -1.14
N VAL A 160 24.81 10.28 -2.02
CA VAL A 160 25.07 10.99 -3.28
C VAL A 160 25.48 12.44 -3.02
N LEU A 161 24.86 13.12 -2.07
CA LEU A 161 25.25 14.48 -1.69
C LEU A 161 26.67 14.53 -1.13
N ALA A 162 27.06 13.54 -0.31
CA ALA A 162 28.41 13.45 0.25
C ALA A 162 29.47 13.25 -0.83
N GLU A 163 29.20 12.41 -1.83
CA GLU A 163 30.10 12.19 -2.96
C GLU A 163 30.21 13.42 -3.86
N GLU A 164 29.08 14.03 -4.21
CA GLU A 164 29.01 15.22 -5.08
C GLU A 164 29.73 16.43 -4.48
N LEU A 165 29.49 16.70 -3.20
CA LEU A 165 29.97 17.91 -2.54
C LEU A 165 31.37 17.75 -1.93
N GLY A 166 31.84 16.51 -1.76
CA GLY A 166 33.15 16.19 -1.18
C GLY A 166 33.40 16.93 0.13
N SER A 167 34.52 17.67 0.20
CA SER A 167 34.89 18.46 1.38
C SER A 167 33.91 19.60 1.72
N SER A 168 33.03 19.99 0.79
CA SER A 168 31.99 21.00 1.05
C SER A 168 30.83 20.44 1.88
N PHE A 169 30.70 19.11 1.97
CA PHE A 169 29.72 18.43 2.83
C PHE A 169 30.29 18.18 4.21
N THR A 170 30.38 19.25 5.00
CA THR A 170 30.94 19.19 6.35
C THR A 170 30.14 18.25 7.26
N ALA A 171 30.72 17.84 8.40
CA ALA A 171 30.04 17.00 9.36
C ALA A 171 28.72 17.63 9.85
N GLU A 172 28.69 18.95 10.02
CA GLU A 172 27.52 19.73 10.40
C GLU A 172 26.46 19.71 9.30
N ALA A 173 26.85 19.89 8.04
CA ALA A 173 25.93 19.81 6.91
C ALA A 173 25.32 18.40 6.80
N ARG A 174 26.14 17.36 6.93
CA ARG A 174 25.70 15.96 6.93
C ARG A 174 24.70 15.69 8.06
N GLN A 175 24.98 16.18 9.26
CA GLN A 175 24.07 16.03 10.40
C GLN A 175 22.76 16.79 10.18
N ALA A 176 22.81 18.01 9.63
CA ALA A 176 21.61 18.78 9.30
C ALA A 176 20.72 18.02 8.30
N TRP A 177 21.30 17.40 7.26
CA TRP A 177 20.54 16.56 6.32
C TRP A 177 19.92 15.34 6.98
N LYS A 178 20.63 14.64 7.87
CA LYS A 178 20.08 13.49 8.62
C LYS A 178 18.89 13.91 9.49
N ASN A 179 19.03 15.03 10.21
CA ASN A 179 17.95 15.57 11.03
C ASN A 179 16.76 15.98 10.14
N GLY A 180 17.02 16.64 9.02
CA GLY A 180 16.00 17.07 8.08
C GLY A 180 15.25 15.92 7.43
N LEU A 181 15.95 14.87 6.99
CA LEU A 181 15.33 13.68 6.44
C LEU A 181 14.47 12.97 7.49
N THR A 182 14.98 12.82 8.72
CA THR A 182 14.22 12.23 9.84
C THR A 182 12.92 13.01 10.11
N ALA A 183 13.01 14.34 10.12
CA ALA A 183 11.86 15.23 10.30
C ALA A 183 10.82 15.08 9.17
N LEU A 184 11.29 15.06 7.91
CA LEU A 184 10.44 14.91 6.73
C LEU A 184 9.74 13.55 6.71
N ILE A 185 10.47 12.48 7.01
CA ILE A 185 9.95 11.10 7.08
C ILE A 185 8.89 10.99 8.18
N SER A 186 9.16 11.52 9.37
CA SER A 186 8.19 11.55 10.47
C SER A 186 6.91 12.31 10.08
N GLY A 187 7.07 13.45 9.40
CA GLY A 187 5.96 14.26 8.93
C GLY A 187 5.10 13.58 7.85
N ILE A 188 5.73 13.02 6.81
CA ILE A 188 5.01 12.38 5.70
C ILE A 188 4.36 11.06 6.13
N SER A 189 4.96 10.33 7.08
CA SER A 189 4.48 9.02 7.55
C SER A 189 3.04 9.07 8.07
N LYS A 190 2.61 10.20 8.62
CA LYS A 190 1.22 10.44 9.06
C LYS A 190 0.19 10.30 7.93
N ASN A 191 0.63 10.47 6.68
CA ASN A 191 -0.20 10.47 5.49
C ASN A 191 0.09 9.29 4.54
N LEU A 192 1.03 8.41 4.86
CA LEU A 192 1.37 7.23 4.06
C LEU A 192 0.63 5.98 4.56
N LYS A 193 0.67 4.92 3.76
CA LYS A 193 0.29 3.58 4.26
C LYS A 193 1.41 3.06 5.14
N LYS A 194 1.07 2.40 6.24
CA LYS A 194 2.07 1.64 6.97
C LYS A 194 2.43 0.39 6.17
N ALA A 195 3.61 -0.18 6.42
CA ALA A 195 4.03 -1.41 5.76
C ALA A 195 3.05 -2.57 6.03
N GLU A 196 2.46 -2.62 7.22
CA GLU A 196 1.43 -3.60 7.62
C GLU A 196 0.12 -3.51 6.83
N ASP A 197 -0.14 -2.37 6.18
CA ASP A 197 -1.33 -2.10 5.36
C ASP A 197 -1.10 -2.38 3.86
N LEU A 198 0.13 -2.74 3.48
CA LEU A 198 0.44 -3.05 2.09
C LEU A 198 0.10 -4.50 1.77
N ALA A 199 -0.73 -4.67 0.75
CA ALA A 199 -1.05 -5.98 0.21
C ALA A 199 0.13 -6.53 -0.59
N ASP A 200 0.48 -7.78 -0.34
CA ASP A 200 1.47 -8.48 -1.16
C ASP A 200 1.00 -8.56 -2.63
N PRO A 201 1.87 -8.28 -3.62
CA PRO A 201 1.44 -8.28 -5.02
C PRO A 201 0.89 -9.61 -5.53
N GLN A 202 1.30 -10.75 -4.96
CA GLN A 202 0.89 -12.08 -5.41
C GLN A 202 -0.28 -12.61 -4.59
N THR A 203 -0.20 -12.57 -3.26
CA THR A 203 -1.28 -13.10 -2.40
C THR A 203 -2.43 -12.10 -2.25
N LYS A 204 -2.19 -10.81 -2.46
CA LYS A 204 -3.12 -9.70 -2.19
C LYS A 204 -3.49 -9.54 -0.71
N LEU A 205 -2.78 -10.20 0.20
CA LEU A 205 -2.98 -10.10 1.64
C LEU A 205 -2.04 -9.07 2.25
N THR A 206 -2.53 -8.31 3.23
CA THR A 206 -1.67 -7.46 4.06
C THR A 206 -1.16 -8.22 5.29
N PRO A 207 0.00 -7.85 5.86
CA PRO A 207 0.47 -8.42 7.13
C PRO A 207 -0.55 -8.30 8.26
N HIS A 208 -1.26 -7.17 8.36
CA HIS A 208 -2.31 -6.95 9.35
C HIS A 208 -3.46 -7.97 9.19
N GLN A 209 -3.93 -8.20 7.96
CA GLN A 209 -4.98 -9.19 7.69
C GLN A 209 -4.56 -10.60 8.09
N ILE A 210 -3.31 -10.98 7.80
CA ILE A 210 -2.77 -12.29 8.15
C ILE A 210 -2.77 -12.47 9.67
N GLN A 211 -2.26 -11.47 10.40
CA GLN A 211 -2.19 -11.50 11.86
C GLN A 211 -3.57 -11.58 12.51
N ASP A 212 -4.54 -10.79 12.04
CA ASP A 212 -5.90 -10.81 12.57
C ASP A 212 -6.57 -12.17 12.37
N VAL A 213 -6.47 -12.74 11.17
CA VAL A 213 -7.08 -14.03 10.86
C VAL A 213 -6.41 -15.16 11.63
N GLN A 214 -5.07 -15.20 11.70
CA GLN A 214 -4.36 -16.23 12.47
C GLN A 214 -4.69 -16.16 13.96
N ARG A 215 -4.65 -14.96 14.55
CA ARG A 215 -4.97 -14.73 15.97
C ARG A 215 -6.41 -15.14 16.29
N SER A 216 -7.38 -14.65 15.52
CA SER A 216 -8.79 -14.92 15.77
C SER A 216 -9.18 -16.37 15.47
N TRP A 217 -8.54 -17.01 14.49
CA TRP A 217 -8.71 -18.45 14.25
C TRP A 217 -8.19 -19.29 15.42
N GLU A 218 -6.99 -19.00 15.93
CA GLU A 218 -6.39 -19.76 17.04
C GLU A 218 -7.30 -19.75 18.28
N ASN A 219 -7.94 -18.62 18.58
CA ASN A 219 -8.87 -18.48 19.71
C ASN A 219 -10.09 -19.42 19.64
N ILE A 220 -10.54 -19.77 18.42
CA ILE A 220 -11.72 -20.62 18.21
C ILE A 220 -11.38 -22.02 17.70
N ARG A 221 -10.09 -22.30 17.45
CA ARG A 221 -9.57 -23.49 16.78
C ARG A 221 -9.98 -24.80 17.45
N ASN A 222 -10.17 -24.79 18.77
CA ASN A 222 -10.63 -25.95 19.54
C ASN A 222 -12.07 -26.35 19.20
N GLY A 223 -12.91 -25.40 18.76
CA GLY A 223 -14.30 -25.62 18.35
C GLY A 223 -14.50 -25.79 16.83
N ARG A 224 -13.41 -25.86 16.05
CA ARG A 224 -13.48 -25.76 14.57
C ARG A 224 -14.36 -26.82 13.91
N ASN A 225 -14.41 -28.05 14.43
CA ASN A 225 -15.25 -29.11 13.85
C ASN A 225 -16.73 -28.80 14.03
N ALA A 226 -17.13 -28.36 15.23
CA ALA A 226 -18.51 -27.96 15.50
C ALA A 226 -18.91 -26.75 14.64
N LEU A 227 -18.00 -25.78 14.47
CA LEU A 227 -18.18 -24.63 13.60
C LEU A 227 -18.40 -25.05 12.14
N VAL A 228 -17.52 -25.89 11.58
CA VAL A 228 -17.63 -26.40 10.20
C VAL A 228 -18.89 -27.24 10.00
N SER A 229 -19.25 -28.07 10.98
CA SER A 229 -20.49 -28.85 10.98
C SER A 229 -21.71 -27.92 10.90
N SER A 230 -21.76 -26.88 11.74
CA SER A 230 -22.83 -25.87 11.69
C SER A 230 -22.88 -25.15 10.33
N ILE A 231 -21.75 -24.84 9.71
CA ILE A 231 -21.71 -24.24 8.37
C ILE A 231 -22.32 -25.18 7.34
N PHE A 232 -21.93 -26.47 7.34
CA PHE A 232 -22.50 -27.44 6.40
C PHE A 232 -24.00 -27.62 6.57
N VAL A 233 -24.49 -27.73 7.81
CA VAL A 233 -25.94 -27.84 8.08
C VAL A 233 -26.69 -26.63 7.52
N LYS A 234 -26.20 -25.41 7.78
CA LYS A 234 -26.81 -24.19 7.22
C LYS A 234 -26.74 -24.17 5.69
N LEU A 235 -25.58 -24.50 5.12
CA LEU A 235 -25.35 -24.54 3.68
C LEU A 235 -26.31 -25.50 2.97
N PHE A 236 -26.53 -26.70 3.53
CA PHE A 236 -27.46 -27.67 2.94
C PHE A 236 -28.92 -27.30 3.15
N LYS A 237 -29.27 -26.56 4.21
CA LYS A 237 -30.62 -26.02 4.39
C LYS A 237 -30.93 -24.90 3.40
N GLU A 238 -29.96 -23.99 3.20
CA GLU A 238 -30.10 -22.85 2.28
C GLU A 238 -30.02 -23.30 0.81
N THR A 239 -29.11 -24.22 0.49
CA THR A 239 -28.90 -24.71 -0.88
C THR A 239 -28.80 -26.24 -0.91
N PRO A 240 -29.95 -26.97 -0.82
CA PRO A 240 -29.97 -28.44 -0.73
C PRO A 240 -29.24 -29.18 -1.84
N ARG A 241 -29.12 -28.57 -3.03
CA ARG A 241 -28.41 -29.17 -4.17
C ARG A 241 -26.91 -29.38 -3.90
N ILE A 242 -26.31 -28.61 -2.99
CA ILE A 242 -24.88 -28.72 -2.66
C ILE A 242 -24.57 -30.06 -1.98
N GLN A 243 -25.49 -30.61 -1.19
CA GLN A 243 -25.27 -31.89 -0.51
C GLN A 243 -24.99 -33.04 -1.49
N LYS A 244 -25.47 -32.94 -2.74
CA LYS A 244 -25.23 -33.94 -3.79
C LYS A 244 -23.76 -34.10 -4.18
N PHE A 245 -22.92 -33.10 -3.92
CA PHE A 245 -21.47 -33.22 -4.14
C PHE A 245 -20.79 -34.17 -3.14
N PHE A 246 -21.48 -34.57 -2.08
CA PHE A 246 -20.97 -35.44 -1.02
C PHE A 246 -21.60 -36.82 -1.08
N ALA A 247 -21.21 -37.62 -2.08
CA ALA A 247 -21.84 -38.91 -2.42
C ALA A 247 -22.09 -39.85 -1.22
N LYS A 248 -21.19 -39.87 -0.24
CA LYS A 248 -21.27 -40.76 0.95
C LYS A 248 -22.41 -40.42 1.91
N PHE A 249 -22.93 -39.20 1.88
CA PHE A 249 -24.04 -38.76 2.71
C PHE A 249 -25.04 -37.88 1.93
N ALA A 250 -25.07 -38.01 0.61
CA ALA A 250 -25.92 -37.21 -0.27
C ALA A 250 -27.42 -37.38 0.00
N ASN A 251 -27.83 -38.55 0.50
CA ASN A 251 -29.22 -38.92 0.77
C ASN A 251 -29.56 -38.95 2.27
N VAL A 252 -28.64 -38.52 3.15
CA VAL A 252 -28.90 -38.42 4.59
C VAL A 252 -29.69 -37.15 4.84
N ALA A 253 -30.77 -37.21 5.62
CA ALA A 253 -31.51 -36.01 5.99
C ALA A 253 -30.59 -35.03 6.74
N VAL A 254 -30.67 -33.73 6.41
CA VAL A 254 -29.76 -32.72 6.96
C VAL A 254 -29.78 -32.69 8.50
N ASP A 255 -30.96 -32.85 9.10
CA ASP A 255 -31.11 -32.88 10.57
C ASP A 255 -30.59 -34.19 11.20
N SER A 256 -30.20 -35.18 10.40
CA SER A 256 -29.62 -36.46 10.83
C SER A 256 -28.14 -36.61 10.42
N LEU A 257 -27.49 -35.53 9.96
CA LEU A 257 -26.06 -35.56 9.60
C LEU A 257 -25.16 -35.67 10.83
N ALA A 258 -25.54 -35.03 11.94
CA ALA A 258 -24.80 -35.13 13.19
C ALA A 258 -24.75 -36.60 13.65
N GLY A 259 -23.54 -37.10 13.88
CA GLY A 259 -23.30 -38.50 14.24
C GLY A 259 -23.19 -39.47 13.05
N ASN A 260 -23.36 -39.01 11.80
CA ASN A 260 -23.00 -39.80 10.63
C ASN A 260 -21.47 -39.84 10.45
N ALA A 261 -20.87 -41.04 10.51
CA ALA A 261 -19.41 -41.19 10.51
C ALA A 261 -18.71 -40.63 9.25
N GLU A 262 -19.33 -40.71 8.07
CA GLU A 262 -18.72 -40.18 6.83
C GLU A 262 -18.85 -38.65 6.75
N TYR A 263 -19.93 -38.08 7.30
CA TYR A 263 -20.09 -36.64 7.46
C TYR A 263 -19.06 -36.07 8.45
N GLU A 264 -18.90 -36.67 9.64
CA GLU A 264 -17.95 -36.18 10.65
C GLU A 264 -16.49 -36.23 10.15
N LYS A 265 -16.14 -37.26 9.37
CA LYS A 265 -14.84 -37.31 8.67
C LYS A 265 -14.67 -36.14 7.70
N GLN A 266 -15.71 -35.81 6.93
CA GLN A 266 -15.65 -34.70 5.98
C GLN A 266 -15.56 -33.34 6.70
N VAL A 267 -16.27 -33.17 7.82
CA VAL A 267 -16.15 -31.99 8.69
C VAL A 267 -14.71 -31.81 9.17
N ALA A 268 -14.10 -32.86 9.70
CA ALA A 268 -12.71 -32.82 10.16
C ALA A 268 -11.73 -32.46 9.03
N LEU A 269 -11.89 -33.06 7.84
CA LEU A 269 -11.05 -32.77 6.68
C LEU A 269 -11.12 -31.30 6.24
N VAL A 270 -12.31 -30.69 6.28
CA VAL A 270 -12.49 -29.28 5.94
C VAL A 270 -11.90 -28.38 7.03
N ALA A 271 -12.11 -28.72 8.30
CA ALA A 271 -11.55 -27.98 9.41
C ALA A 271 -10.01 -27.98 9.39
N ASP A 272 -9.39 -29.14 9.15
CA ASP A 272 -7.93 -29.27 9.04
C ASP A 272 -7.39 -28.57 7.78
N ARG A 273 -8.17 -28.52 6.69
CA ARG A 273 -7.79 -27.76 5.49
C ARG A 273 -7.81 -26.25 5.74
N LEU A 274 -8.83 -25.72 6.44
CA LEU A 274 -8.87 -24.32 6.85
C LEU A 274 -7.66 -24.00 7.74
N ASP A 275 -7.38 -24.85 8.72
CA ASP A 275 -6.24 -24.72 9.63
C ASP A 275 -4.90 -24.66 8.88
N THR A 276 -4.72 -25.56 7.90
CA THR A 276 -3.53 -25.61 7.05
C THR A 276 -3.38 -24.32 6.22
N MET A 277 -4.46 -23.83 5.62
CA MET A 277 -4.42 -22.62 4.79
C MET A 277 -4.14 -21.36 5.61
N ILE A 278 -4.76 -21.24 6.80
CA ILE A 278 -4.58 -20.11 7.71
C ILE A 278 -3.16 -20.10 8.29
N SER A 279 -2.66 -21.26 8.70
CA SER A 279 -1.30 -21.38 9.26
C SER A 279 -0.22 -21.03 8.24
N ALA A 280 -0.47 -21.26 6.95
CA ALA A 280 0.49 -20.99 5.88
C ALA A 280 0.45 -19.56 5.34
N MET A 281 -0.39 -18.65 5.86
CA MET A 281 -0.61 -17.34 5.22
C MET A 281 0.60 -16.41 5.23
N ASP A 282 1.51 -16.59 6.19
CA ASP A 282 2.79 -15.87 6.28
C ASP A 282 3.87 -16.46 5.35
N ASP A 283 3.74 -17.73 4.94
CA ASP A 283 4.54 -18.34 3.89
C ASP A 283 3.82 -18.31 2.54
N LYS A 284 4.19 -17.32 1.73
CA LYS A 284 3.64 -17.11 0.38
C LYS A 284 3.64 -18.37 -0.49
N LEU A 285 4.73 -19.14 -0.50
CA LEU A 285 4.85 -20.30 -1.38
C LEU A 285 3.91 -21.42 -0.92
N GLN A 286 3.86 -21.67 0.39
CA GLN A 286 2.96 -22.66 0.96
C GLN A 286 1.50 -22.26 0.79
N LEU A 287 1.14 -21.00 1.01
CA LEU A 287 -0.23 -20.52 0.83
C LEU A 287 -0.69 -20.71 -0.63
N LEU A 288 0.10 -20.25 -1.60
CA LEU A 288 -0.24 -20.38 -3.01
C LEU A 288 -0.30 -21.84 -3.45
N GLY A 289 0.59 -22.69 -2.92
CA GLY A 289 0.55 -24.14 -3.11
C GLY A 289 -0.76 -24.77 -2.62
N ASN A 290 -1.19 -24.41 -1.39
CA ASN A 290 -2.44 -24.89 -0.81
C ASN A 290 -3.68 -24.44 -1.58
N ILE A 291 -3.70 -23.17 -2.02
CA ILE A 291 -4.78 -22.63 -2.85
C ILE A 291 -4.87 -23.38 -4.18
N ASN A 292 -3.74 -23.64 -4.84
CA ASN A 292 -3.70 -24.37 -6.09
C ASN A 292 -4.14 -25.82 -5.93
N TYR A 293 -3.70 -26.50 -4.86
CA TYR A 293 -4.18 -27.84 -4.53
C TYR A 293 -5.71 -27.87 -4.40
N MET A 294 -6.28 -26.92 -3.65
CA MET A 294 -7.73 -26.80 -3.50
C MET A 294 -8.41 -26.53 -4.84
N ARG A 295 -7.89 -25.61 -5.66
CA ARG A 295 -8.40 -25.32 -7.01
C ARG A 295 -8.47 -26.57 -7.87
N TYR A 296 -7.35 -27.29 -8.05
CA TYR A 296 -7.28 -28.41 -8.99
C TYR A 296 -8.21 -29.54 -8.59
N THR A 297 -8.13 -29.97 -7.32
CA THR A 297 -8.95 -31.07 -6.79
C THR A 297 -10.45 -30.79 -6.82
N HIS A 298 -10.89 -29.54 -6.69
CA HIS A 298 -12.31 -29.19 -6.71
C HIS A 298 -12.83 -28.82 -8.10
N THR A 299 -11.93 -28.40 -9.01
CA THR A 299 -12.24 -28.29 -10.44
C THR A 299 -12.56 -29.66 -11.03
N GLU A 300 -11.76 -30.69 -10.70
CA GLU A 300 -12.02 -32.09 -11.12
C GLU A 300 -13.37 -32.62 -10.62
N ARG A 301 -13.81 -32.17 -9.44
CA ARG A 301 -15.12 -32.52 -8.85
C ARG A 301 -16.27 -31.69 -9.41
N GLY A 302 -16.00 -30.74 -10.31
CA GLY A 302 -17.02 -29.89 -10.92
C GLY A 302 -17.73 -28.96 -9.93
N ILE A 303 -17.09 -28.58 -8.83
CA ILE A 303 -17.70 -27.72 -7.82
C ILE A 303 -17.75 -26.27 -8.37
N PRO A 304 -18.94 -25.67 -8.53
CA PRO A 304 -19.04 -24.31 -9.02
C PRO A 304 -18.58 -23.29 -7.96
N ARG A 305 -18.46 -22.02 -8.36
CA ARG A 305 -18.03 -20.94 -7.47
C ARG A 305 -19.00 -20.67 -6.31
N GLY A 306 -20.30 -20.74 -6.55
CA GLY A 306 -21.35 -20.39 -5.57
C GLY A 306 -21.18 -21.06 -4.19
N PRO A 307 -21.00 -22.39 -4.10
CA PRO A 307 -20.72 -23.09 -2.84
C PRO A 307 -19.54 -22.53 -2.05
N TRP A 308 -18.49 -22.02 -2.70
CA TRP A 308 -17.34 -21.41 -2.01
C TRP A 308 -17.69 -20.04 -1.43
N GLU A 309 -18.48 -19.24 -2.16
CA GLU A 309 -18.96 -17.94 -1.70
C GLU A 309 -19.94 -18.10 -0.54
N ASP A 310 -20.85 -19.08 -0.62
CA ASP A 310 -21.79 -19.41 0.45
C ASP A 310 -21.06 -19.91 1.71
N PHE A 311 -20.08 -20.80 1.54
CA PHE A 311 -19.24 -21.26 2.66
C PHE A 311 -18.48 -20.10 3.31
N GLY A 312 -17.87 -19.22 2.51
CA GLY A 312 -17.16 -18.05 3.03
C GLY A 312 -18.06 -17.09 3.82
N ARG A 313 -19.27 -16.84 3.32
CA ARG A 313 -20.27 -16.04 4.05
C ARG A 313 -20.68 -16.69 5.38
N LEU A 314 -21.04 -17.98 5.35
CA LEU A 314 -21.44 -18.70 6.55
C LEU A 314 -20.30 -18.85 7.57
N LEU A 315 -19.05 -18.89 7.10
CA LEU A 315 -17.88 -18.83 7.97
C LEU A 315 -17.81 -17.47 8.68
N LEU A 316 -17.96 -16.34 7.98
CA LEU A 316 -18.01 -15.01 8.60
C LEU A 316 -19.14 -14.90 9.64
N ASP A 317 -20.34 -15.38 9.31
CA ASP A 317 -21.48 -15.38 10.25
C ASP A 317 -21.15 -16.19 11.51
N SER A 318 -20.46 -17.33 11.34
CA SER A 318 -20.07 -18.20 12.45
C SER A 318 -18.93 -17.59 13.28
N LEU A 319 -17.97 -16.92 12.65
CA LEU A 319 -16.89 -16.18 13.34
C LEU A 319 -17.47 -15.06 14.21
N ALA A 320 -18.40 -14.27 13.66
CA ALA A 320 -19.08 -13.21 14.40
C ALA A 320 -19.86 -13.75 15.61
N ALA A 321 -20.58 -14.87 15.43
CA ALA A 321 -21.31 -15.52 16.52
C ALA A 321 -20.38 -16.09 17.62
N ASN A 322 -19.11 -16.35 17.31
CA ASN A 322 -18.09 -16.80 18.26
C ASN A 322 -17.25 -15.64 18.84
N GLY A 323 -17.67 -14.38 18.65
CA GLY A 323 -17.07 -13.22 19.31
C GLY A 323 -15.83 -12.65 18.63
N VAL A 324 -15.58 -13.00 17.36
CA VAL A 324 -14.55 -12.32 16.56
C VAL A 324 -14.95 -10.85 16.35
N SER A 325 -14.01 -9.93 16.54
CA SER A 325 -14.26 -8.48 16.45
C SER A 325 -14.68 -8.05 15.05
N SER A 326 -15.33 -6.88 14.91
CA SER A 326 -15.66 -6.31 13.61
C SER A 326 -14.44 -6.11 12.72
N ASP A 327 -13.33 -5.69 13.32
CA ASP A 327 -12.09 -5.37 12.63
C ASP A 327 -11.43 -6.65 12.10
N ASP A 328 -11.37 -7.69 12.93
CA ASP A 328 -10.87 -9.00 12.52
C ASP A 328 -11.77 -9.60 11.44
N LEU A 329 -13.10 -9.44 11.53
CA LEU A 329 -14.05 -9.88 10.50
C LEU A 329 -13.84 -9.19 9.15
N ASP A 330 -13.43 -7.92 9.14
CA ASP A 330 -13.06 -7.23 7.90
C ASP A 330 -11.78 -7.79 7.28
N SER A 331 -10.79 -8.14 8.12
CA SER A 331 -9.61 -8.90 7.69
C SER A 331 -9.98 -10.28 7.11
N TRP A 332 -10.88 -11.01 7.76
CA TRP A 332 -11.40 -12.29 7.26
C TRP A 332 -12.10 -12.16 5.91
N LYS A 333 -12.91 -11.11 5.68
CA LYS A 333 -13.55 -10.87 4.37
C LYS A 333 -12.51 -10.76 3.26
N GLY A 334 -11.42 -10.02 3.50
CA GLY A 334 -10.32 -9.88 2.54
C GLY A 334 -9.61 -11.22 2.26
N VAL A 335 -9.27 -11.96 3.31
CA VAL A 335 -8.62 -13.28 3.21
C VAL A 335 -9.51 -14.28 2.47
N LEU A 336 -10.79 -14.35 2.80
CA LEU A 336 -11.74 -15.26 2.14
C LEU A 336 -11.95 -14.89 0.68
N ALA A 337 -11.97 -13.60 0.32
CA ALA A 337 -12.00 -13.19 -1.08
C ALA A 337 -10.78 -13.72 -1.85
N VAL A 338 -9.58 -13.63 -1.27
CA VAL A 338 -8.36 -14.21 -1.87
C VAL A 338 -8.49 -15.72 -2.01
N PHE A 339 -8.94 -16.42 -0.96
CA PHE A 339 -9.10 -17.87 -1.01
C PHE A 339 -10.11 -18.30 -2.08
N VAL A 340 -11.29 -17.68 -2.13
CA VAL A 340 -12.33 -18.03 -3.11
C VAL A 340 -11.88 -17.70 -4.54
N ASN A 341 -11.24 -16.54 -4.76
CA ASN A 341 -10.69 -16.18 -6.08
C ASN A 341 -9.54 -17.11 -6.49
N GLY A 342 -8.77 -17.57 -5.52
CA GLY A 342 -7.74 -18.56 -5.70
C GLY A 342 -8.32 -19.93 -6.05
N VAL A 343 -9.26 -20.47 -5.27
CA VAL A 343 -9.79 -21.83 -5.43
C VAL A 343 -10.74 -21.94 -6.62
N SER A 344 -11.56 -20.92 -6.87
CA SER A 344 -12.53 -20.90 -7.96
C SER A 344 -12.51 -19.55 -8.68
N PRO A 345 -11.52 -19.28 -9.54
CA PRO A 345 -11.42 -18.03 -10.30
C PRO A 345 -12.72 -17.73 -11.08
N ARG A 346 -13.03 -16.45 -11.26
CA ARG A 346 -14.13 -16.06 -12.16
C ARG A 346 -13.73 -16.44 -13.59
N LYS A 347 -14.68 -16.99 -14.35
CA LYS A 347 -14.50 -17.18 -15.79
C LYS A 347 -14.66 -15.79 -16.44
N ASP A 348 -13.67 -15.41 -17.24
CA ASP A 348 -13.70 -14.17 -18.03
C ASP A 348 -14.84 -14.18 -19.06
#